data_AF-A0AAD5XTX8-F1
#
_entry.id   AF-A0AAD5XTX8-F1
#
_cell.length_a   1.000
_cell.length_b   1.000
_cell.length_c   1.000
_cell.angle_alpha   90.00
_cell.angle_beta   90.00
_cell.angle_gamma   90.00
#
_symmetry.space_group_name_H-M   'P 1'
#
loop_
_entity.id
_entity.type
_entity.pdbx_description
1 polymer ?
#
loop_
_entity_poly.entity_id
_entity_poly.type
_entity_poly.pdbx_seq_one_letter_code
_entity_poly.pdbx_strand_id
1 'polypeptide(L)'
;MSTPSTKTTVAAPVPAPAAVPAKRKQKFPVYLAIYNLGSAFAWFYVLFHLVQYLVRSQGDYTRAIGSCAEPLIRIQTLALLEIVHSATGIVKTPLVTTVIQVFSRLLLVWGVLVPFAVPEVRGHWAVSTMIGAWCVAEIVRYLYYAEAIRGEQVPVFLTWCRYSFFFVLYPIGAGSEWILLIQSLDAAKKFSPYLYYAYVAIACLYPPGLFVMYTHMMAQRRKVMRQQRVKTD
;
A
#
# COMPACT_ATOMS: atom_id res chain seq x y z
N MET A 1 23.68 78.01 -23.77
CA MET A 1 24.15 76.66 -23.35
C MET A 1 23.69 76.52 -21.91
N SER A 2 22.78 75.65 -21.47
CA SER A 2 22.35 74.31 -21.91
C SER A 2 21.05 73.98 -21.17
N THR A 3 20.01 73.52 -21.86
CA THR A 3 18.79 72.94 -21.25
C THR A 3 18.88 71.41 -21.29
N PRO A 4 18.45 70.67 -20.23
CA PRO A 4 18.46 69.22 -20.25
C PRO A 4 17.17 68.70 -20.92
N SER A 5 17.34 67.79 -21.87
CA SER A 5 16.25 67.09 -22.58
C SER A 5 15.73 65.93 -21.73
N THR A 6 14.47 66.01 -21.34
CA THR A 6 13.73 64.96 -20.62
C THR A 6 13.47 63.78 -21.59
N LYS A 7 14.14 62.65 -21.39
CA LYS A 7 13.80 61.40 -22.08
C LYS A 7 12.56 60.77 -21.45
N THR A 8 11.45 60.80 -22.17
CA THR A 8 10.23 60.05 -21.83
C THR A 8 10.47 58.56 -22.11
N THR A 9 10.67 57.77 -21.07
CA THR A 9 10.77 56.30 -21.17
C THR A 9 9.37 55.72 -21.38
N VAL A 10 9.07 55.24 -22.59
CA VAL A 10 7.83 54.51 -22.87
C VAL A 10 7.92 53.14 -22.20
N ALA A 11 7.06 52.90 -21.19
CA ALA A 11 6.97 51.63 -20.50
C ALA A 11 6.48 50.53 -21.46
N ALA A 12 7.17 49.38 -21.46
CA ALA A 12 6.78 48.20 -22.24
C ALA A 12 5.43 47.63 -21.75
N PRO A 13 4.62 47.01 -22.63
CA PRO A 13 3.33 46.44 -22.24
C PRO A 13 3.52 45.29 -21.25
N VAL A 14 2.73 45.28 -20.18
CA VAL A 14 2.66 44.17 -19.22
C VAL A 14 2.22 42.90 -19.96
N PRO A 15 2.93 41.75 -19.82
CA PRO A 15 2.51 40.51 -20.45
C PRO A 15 1.14 40.10 -19.92
N ALA A 16 0.22 39.77 -20.83
CA ALA A 16 -1.08 39.22 -20.44
C ALA A 16 -0.88 37.94 -19.61
N PRO A 17 -1.64 37.73 -18.51
CA PRO A 17 -1.53 36.54 -17.70
C PRO A 17 -1.77 35.31 -18.58
N ALA A 18 -0.82 34.36 -18.56
CA ALA A 18 -0.92 33.12 -19.28
C ALA A 18 -2.25 32.43 -18.94
N ALA A 19 -3.06 32.15 -19.97
CA ALA A 19 -4.33 31.47 -19.81
C ALA A 19 -4.12 30.17 -19.01
N VAL A 20 -4.83 30.05 -17.89
CA VAL A 20 -4.81 28.85 -17.05
C VAL A 20 -5.19 27.67 -17.94
N PRO A 21 -4.32 26.64 -18.09
CA PRO A 21 -4.63 25.53 -18.97
C PRO A 21 -5.91 24.85 -18.49
N ALA A 22 -6.91 24.76 -19.36
CA ALA A 22 -8.17 24.11 -19.07
C ALA A 22 -7.91 22.70 -18.55
N LYS A 23 -8.49 22.34 -17.39
CA LYS A 23 -8.38 20.99 -16.81
C LYS A 23 -8.80 19.97 -17.88
N ARG A 24 -7.85 19.21 -18.40
CA ARG A 24 -8.07 18.14 -19.37
C ARG A 24 -9.09 17.16 -18.80
N LYS A 25 -10.27 17.02 -19.44
CA LYS A 25 -11.28 16.03 -19.06
C LYS A 25 -10.65 14.64 -19.11
N GLN A 26 -10.35 14.08 -17.94
CA GLN A 26 -9.77 12.75 -17.82
C GLN A 26 -10.87 11.72 -18.05
N LYS A 27 -10.75 10.89 -19.10
CA LYS A 27 -11.72 9.81 -19.37
C LYS A 27 -11.73 8.87 -18.16
N PHE A 28 -12.92 8.53 -17.67
CA PHE A 28 -13.09 7.61 -16.54
C PHE A 28 -12.68 6.18 -16.94
N PRO A 29 -11.60 5.59 -16.39
CA PRO A 29 -11.16 4.24 -16.70
C PRO A 29 -12.03 3.21 -15.97
N VAL A 30 -13.15 2.82 -16.59
CA VAL A 30 -14.11 1.82 -16.05
C VAL A 30 -13.42 0.54 -15.58
N TYR A 31 -12.46 0.03 -16.37
CA TYR A 31 -11.64 -1.13 -16.01
C TYR A 31 -10.99 -0.99 -14.63
N LEU A 32 -10.36 0.16 -14.37
CA LEU A 32 -9.62 0.39 -13.14
C LEU A 32 -10.56 0.62 -11.95
N ALA A 33 -11.75 1.17 -12.19
CA ALA A 33 -12.81 1.27 -11.18
C ALA A 33 -13.30 -0.14 -10.76
N ILE A 34 -13.60 -1.01 -11.73
CA ILE A 34 -14.00 -2.40 -11.46
C ILE A 34 -12.89 -3.16 -10.75
N TYR A 35 -11.64 -3.02 -11.20
CA TYR A 35 -10.49 -3.66 -10.57
C TYR A 35 -10.34 -3.24 -9.10
N ASN A 36 -10.39 -1.94 -8.81
CA ASN A 36 -10.23 -1.45 -7.44
C ASN A 36 -11.41 -1.86 -6.55
N LEU A 37 -12.65 -1.70 -6.99
CA LEU A 37 -13.82 -2.11 -6.20
C LEU A 37 -13.87 -3.62 -5.98
N GLY A 38 -13.57 -4.41 -7.01
CA GLY A 38 -13.47 -5.87 -6.91
C GLY A 38 -12.36 -6.30 -5.97
N SER A 39 -11.20 -5.63 -6.00
CA SER A 39 -10.10 -5.90 -5.07
C SER A 39 -10.45 -5.52 -3.64
N ALA A 40 -11.11 -4.39 -3.41
CA ALA A 40 -11.60 -4.00 -2.08
C ALA A 40 -12.57 -5.06 -1.52
N PHE A 41 -13.50 -5.54 -2.34
CA PHE A 41 -14.43 -6.60 -1.95
C PHE A 41 -13.71 -7.92 -1.66
N ALA A 42 -12.72 -8.30 -2.47
CA ALA A 42 -11.95 -9.51 -2.26
C ALA A 42 -11.17 -9.48 -0.93
N TRP A 43 -10.51 -8.37 -0.62
CA TRP A 43 -9.84 -8.20 0.68
C TRP A 43 -10.81 -8.15 1.86
N PHE A 44 -11.99 -7.55 1.67
CA PHE A 44 -13.06 -7.60 2.67
C PHE A 44 -13.53 -9.04 2.92
N TYR A 45 -13.66 -9.86 1.88
CA TYR A 45 -14.02 -11.27 2.02
C TYR A 45 -13.00 -12.05 2.87
N VAL A 46 -11.70 -11.84 2.66
CA VAL A 46 -10.65 -12.44 3.51
C VAL A 46 -10.79 -11.98 4.96
N LEU A 47 -10.97 -10.67 5.18
CA LEU A 47 -11.13 -10.11 6.53
C LEU A 47 -12.36 -10.67 7.23
N PHE A 48 -13.49 -10.77 6.51
CA PHE A 48 -14.73 -11.29 7.03
C PHE A 48 -14.57 -12.74 7.51
N HIS A 49 -13.94 -13.60 6.69
CA HIS A 49 -13.67 -14.99 7.07
C HIS A 49 -12.75 -15.10 8.30
N LEU A 50 -11.69 -14.28 8.34
CA LEU A 50 -10.77 -14.23 9.48
C LEU A 50 -11.50 -13.82 10.77
N VAL A 51 -12.24 -12.71 10.74
CA VAL A 51 -12.96 -12.19 11.91
C VAL A 51 -14.07 -13.15 12.33
N GLN A 52 -14.86 -13.68 11.38
CA GLN A 52 -15.90 -14.64 11.68
C GLN A 52 -15.34 -15.88 12.38
N TYR A 53 -14.19 -16.39 11.92
CA TYR A 53 -13.55 -17.53 12.56
C TYR A 53 -13.07 -17.18 13.97
N LEU A 54 -12.36 -16.06 14.16
CA LEU A 54 -11.88 -15.64 15.48
C LEU A 54 -13.02 -15.41 16.48
N VAL A 55 -14.15 -14.84 16.03
CA VAL A 55 -15.33 -14.64 16.89
C VAL A 55 -15.96 -15.98 17.28
N ARG A 56 -16.16 -16.89 16.32
CA ARG A 56 -16.79 -18.20 16.59
C ARG A 56 -15.92 -19.11 17.44
N SER A 57 -14.60 -19.01 17.29
CA SER A 57 -13.62 -19.81 18.03
C SER A 57 -13.18 -19.17 19.36
N GLN A 58 -13.83 -18.09 19.80
CA GLN A 58 -13.50 -17.37 21.04
C GLN A 58 -12.03 -16.88 21.07
N GLY A 59 -11.51 -16.48 19.91
CA GLY A 59 -10.17 -15.90 19.77
C GLY A 59 -9.05 -16.90 19.49
N ASP A 60 -9.36 -18.17 19.18
CA ASP A 60 -8.33 -19.13 18.75
C ASP A 60 -7.70 -18.67 17.44
N TYR A 61 -6.46 -18.20 17.49
CA TYR A 61 -5.71 -17.77 16.30
C TYR A 61 -4.96 -18.91 15.61
N THR A 62 -4.80 -20.06 16.26
CA THR A 62 -3.87 -21.11 15.83
C THR A 62 -4.29 -21.81 14.54
N ARG A 63 -5.58 -21.76 14.19
CA ARG A 63 -6.11 -22.31 12.93
C ARG A 63 -6.79 -21.26 12.06
N ALA A 64 -6.64 -19.99 12.40
CA ALA A 64 -7.33 -18.89 11.70
C ALA A 64 -6.97 -18.79 10.23
N ILE A 65 -5.72 -19.07 9.87
CA ILE A 65 -5.30 -19.13 8.46
C ILE A 65 -6.10 -20.16 7.65
N GLY A 66 -6.54 -21.27 8.26
CA GLY A 66 -7.33 -22.29 7.58
C GLY A 66 -8.68 -21.75 7.05
N SER A 67 -9.23 -20.73 7.70
CA SER A 67 -10.49 -20.10 7.29
C SER A 67 -10.37 -19.18 6.08
N CYS A 68 -9.17 -18.68 5.78
CA CYS A 68 -8.96 -17.62 4.81
C CYS A 68 -7.74 -17.81 3.89
N ALA A 69 -7.03 -18.93 3.97
CA ALA A 69 -5.82 -19.21 3.19
C ALA A 69 -6.06 -19.19 1.67
N GLU A 70 -7.06 -19.94 1.20
CA GLU A 70 -7.40 -20.01 -0.22
C GLU A 70 -7.67 -18.64 -0.85
N PRO A 71 -8.60 -17.82 -0.31
CA PRO A 71 -8.83 -16.50 -0.87
C PRO A 71 -7.60 -15.58 -0.72
N LEU A 72 -6.88 -15.64 0.41
CA LEU A 72 -5.64 -14.87 0.61
C LEU A 72 -4.59 -15.17 -0.48
N ILE A 73 -4.31 -16.44 -0.74
CA ILE A 73 -3.32 -16.86 -1.74
C ILE A 73 -3.69 -16.35 -3.12
N ARG A 74 -4.96 -16.52 -3.52
CA ARG A 74 -5.44 -16.07 -4.84
C ARG A 74 -5.36 -14.56 -4.98
N ILE A 75 -5.84 -13.81 -3.99
CA ILE A 75 -5.84 -12.34 -4.03
C ILE A 75 -4.42 -11.79 -4.01
N GLN A 76 -3.52 -12.36 -3.19
CA GLN A 76 -2.14 -11.92 -3.15
C GLN A 76 -1.40 -12.23 -4.46
N THR A 77 -1.74 -13.34 -5.13
CA THR A 77 -1.20 -13.68 -6.46
C THR A 77 -1.70 -12.71 -7.53
N LEU A 78 -2.98 -12.33 -7.47
CA LEU A 78 -3.57 -11.35 -8.38
C LEU A 78 -2.94 -9.94 -8.23
N ALA A 79 -2.31 -9.63 -7.10
CA ALA A 79 -1.58 -8.38 -6.91
C ALA A 79 -0.39 -8.22 -7.89
N LEU A 80 0.05 -9.29 -8.57
CA LEU A 80 0.99 -9.18 -9.70
C LEU A 80 0.45 -8.28 -10.82
N LEU A 81 -0.87 -8.16 -10.97
CA LEU A 81 -1.49 -7.22 -11.92
C LEU A 81 -1.13 -5.77 -11.60
N GLU A 82 -0.86 -5.42 -10.34
CA GLU A 82 -0.42 -4.06 -9.98
C GLU A 82 0.96 -3.74 -10.57
N ILE A 83 1.85 -4.73 -10.61
CA ILE A 83 3.15 -4.60 -11.28
C ILE A 83 2.92 -4.35 -12.78
N VAL A 84 2.01 -5.11 -13.41
CA VAL A 84 1.66 -4.94 -14.83
C VAL A 84 1.08 -3.55 -15.09
N HIS A 85 0.17 -3.07 -14.24
CA HIS A 85 -0.42 -1.72 -14.38
C HIS A 85 0.60 -0.61 -14.25
N SER A 86 1.57 -0.77 -13.34
CA SER A 86 2.67 0.18 -13.17
C SER A 86 3.66 0.13 -14.34
N ALA A 87 4.02 -1.07 -14.81
CA ALA A 87 4.96 -1.28 -15.92
C ALA A 87 4.41 -0.77 -17.25
N THR A 88 3.11 -0.95 -17.50
CA THR A 88 2.43 -0.48 -18.71
C THR A 88 2.01 0.99 -18.64
N GLY A 89 2.21 1.66 -17.49
CA GLY A 89 1.85 3.05 -17.29
C GLY A 89 0.34 3.33 -17.20
N ILE A 90 -0.49 2.29 -17.08
CA ILE A 90 -1.94 2.42 -16.79
C ILE A 90 -2.12 3.20 -15.48
N VAL A 91 -1.25 2.96 -14.50
CA VAL A 91 -1.22 3.67 -13.22
C VAL A 91 0.13 4.36 -13.04
N LYS A 92 0.11 5.62 -12.60
CA LYS A 92 1.30 6.44 -12.33
C LYS A 92 1.91 6.11 -10.96
N THR A 93 2.40 4.89 -10.78
CA THR A 93 3.16 4.47 -9.60
C THR A 93 4.60 4.11 -9.97
N PRO A 94 5.59 4.34 -9.09
CA PRO A 94 6.97 3.92 -9.38
C PRO A 94 7.09 2.39 -9.38
N LEU A 95 7.46 1.81 -10.53
CA LEU A 95 7.51 0.37 -10.76
C LEU A 95 8.31 -0.39 -9.70
N VAL A 96 9.54 0.05 -9.40
CA VAL A 96 10.43 -0.62 -8.44
C VAL A 96 9.77 -0.71 -7.06
N THR A 97 9.07 0.35 -6.63
CA THR A 97 8.39 0.33 -5.32
C THR A 97 7.20 -0.63 -5.31
N THR A 98 6.44 -0.70 -6.41
CA THR A 98 5.33 -1.65 -6.54
C THR A 98 5.83 -3.10 -6.56
N VAL A 99 6.92 -3.37 -7.27
CA VAL A 99 7.59 -4.69 -7.28
C VAL A 99 7.99 -5.09 -5.86
N ILE A 100 8.74 -4.26 -5.15
CA ILE A 100 9.19 -4.58 -3.78
C ILE A 100 7.99 -4.85 -2.86
N GLN A 101 6.96 -4.02 -2.92
CA GLN A 101 5.76 -4.18 -2.09
C GLN A 101 5.02 -5.49 -2.36
N VAL A 102 4.79 -5.83 -3.63
CA VAL A 102 4.06 -7.04 -4.02
C VAL A 102 4.89 -8.29 -3.72
N PHE A 103 6.19 -8.30 -4.05
CA PHE A 103 7.06 -9.44 -3.80
C PHE A 103 7.32 -9.67 -2.30
N SER A 104 7.39 -8.63 -1.47
CA SER A 104 7.49 -8.76 -0.01
C SER A 104 6.35 -9.62 0.54
N ARG A 105 5.11 -9.37 0.10
CA ARG A 105 3.96 -10.16 0.54
C ARG A 105 3.86 -11.53 -0.11
N LEU A 106 4.25 -11.65 -1.39
CA LEU A 106 4.34 -12.95 -2.06
C LEU A 106 5.38 -13.86 -1.38
N LEU A 107 6.49 -13.32 -0.89
CA LEU A 107 7.46 -14.09 -0.10
C LEU A 107 6.80 -14.71 1.13
N LEU A 108 5.97 -13.95 1.87
CA LEU A 108 5.28 -14.50 3.04
C LEU A 108 4.25 -15.56 2.64
N VAL A 109 3.46 -15.32 1.60
CA VAL A 109 2.43 -16.29 1.18
C VAL A 109 3.06 -17.54 0.57
N TRP A 110 3.82 -17.39 -0.51
CA TRP A 110 4.36 -18.49 -1.31
C TRP A 110 5.72 -19.01 -0.82
N GLY A 111 6.51 -18.21 -0.11
CA GLY A 111 7.80 -18.62 0.44
C GLY A 111 7.73 -19.09 1.90
N VAL A 112 6.72 -18.68 2.67
CA VAL A 112 6.62 -19.04 4.09
C VAL A 112 5.37 -19.88 4.36
N LEU A 113 4.17 -19.32 4.18
CA LEU A 113 2.93 -19.94 4.64
C LEU A 113 2.51 -21.18 3.85
N VAL A 114 2.71 -21.17 2.53
CA VAL A 114 2.42 -22.33 1.66
C VAL A 114 3.40 -23.48 1.89
N PRO A 115 4.73 -23.30 1.78
CA PRO A 115 5.68 -24.42 1.88
C PRO A 115 5.85 -24.92 3.31
N PHE A 116 5.74 -24.05 4.32
CA PHE A 116 5.92 -24.43 5.72
C PHE A 116 4.57 -24.54 6.41
N ALA A 117 3.86 -25.63 6.09
CA ALA A 117 2.62 -26.02 6.75
C ALA A 117 2.82 -26.56 8.17
N VAL A 118 3.79 -26.02 8.91
CA VAL A 118 4.14 -26.44 10.26
C VAL A 118 3.37 -25.59 11.29
N PRO A 119 2.91 -26.19 12.42
CA PRO A 119 2.14 -25.48 13.44
C PRO A 119 2.84 -24.24 14.00
N GLU A 120 4.16 -24.28 14.11
CA GLU A 120 4.99 -23.21 14.66
C GLU A 120 4.91 -21.93 13.82
N VAL A 121 4.71 -22.05 12.50
CA VAL A 121 4.58 -20.91 11.59
C VAL A 121 3.12 -20.54 11.38
N ARG A 122 2.28 -21.51 10.98
CA ARG A 122 0.88 -21.24 10.58
C ARG A 122 -0.06 -21.04 11.77
N GLY A 123 0.28 -21.55 12.94
CA GLY A 123 -0.46 -21.36 14.17
C GLY A 123 0.02 -20.19 15.03
N HIS A 124 1.05 -19.46 14.58
CA HIS A 124 1.53 -18.30 15.30
C HIS A 124 0.54 -17.12 15.19
N TRP A 125 0.32 -16.38 16.28
CA TRP A 125 -0.61 -15.24 16.32
C TRP A 125 -0.30 -14.18 15.26
N ALA A 126 0.98 -14.06 14.90
CA ALA A 126 1.47 -13.13 13.87
C ALA A 126 0.79 -13.35 12.50
N VAL A 127 0.35 -14.58 12.19
CA VAL A 127 -0.39 -14.85 10.95
C VAL A 127 -1.70 -14.08 10.92
N SER A 128 -2.49 -14.17 11.98
CA SER A 128 -3.79 -13.51 12.08
C SER A 128 -3.66 -11.99 12.09
N THR A 129 -2.69 -11.45 12.82
CA THR A 129 -2.45 -9.99 12.88
C THR A 129 -1.91 -9.45 11.56
N MET A 130 -1.03 -10.18 10.88
CA MET A 130 -0.55 -9.83 9.53
C MET A 130 -1.71 -9.77 8.53
N ILE A 131 -2.51 -10.85 8.43
CA ILE A 131 -3.62 -10.92 7.49
C ILE A 131 -4.64 -9.81 7.78
N GLY A 132 -5.01 -9.61 9.06
CA GLY A 132 -5.93 -8.55 9.45
C GLY A 132 -5.42 -7.16 9.05
N ALA A 133 -4.15 -6.86 9.34
CA ALA A 133 -3.54 -5.58 8.99
C ALA A 133 -3.46 -5.36 7.48
N TRP A 134 -3.09 -6.40 6.72
CA TRP A 134 -3.09 -6.36 5.26
C TRP A 134 -4.49 -6.07 4.73
N CYS A 135 -5.51 -6.81 5.14
CA CYS A 135 -6.87 -6.61 4.65
C CYS A 135 -7.35 -5.17 4.87
N VAL A 136 -7.19 -4.62 6.08
CA VAL A 136 -7.64 -3.26 6.37
C VAL A 136 -6.87 -2.23 5.53
N ALA A 137 -5.55 -2.40 5.39
CA ALA A 137 -4.73 -1.50 4.57
C ALA A 137 -5.15 -1.54 3.09
N GLU A 138 -5.40 -2.74 2.56
CA GLU A 138 -5.76 -2.95 1.15
C GLU A 138 -7.17 -2.46 0.84
N ILE A 139 -8.16 -2.76 1.68
CA ILE A 139 -9.54 -2.27 1.51
C ILE A 139 -9.53 -0.74 1.40
N VAL A 140 -8.87 -0.05 2.34
CA VAL A 140 -8.79 1.42 2.33
C VAL A 140 -8.05 1.93 1.09
N ARG A 141 -6.95 1.27 0.69
CA ARG A 141 -6.18 1.65 -0.51
C ARG A 141 -7.02 1.53 -1.77
N TYR A 142 -7.70 0.41 -1.96
CA TYR A 142 -8.50 0.15 -3.15
C TYR A 142 -9.74 1.05 -3.22
N LEU A 143 -10.42 1.29 -2.10
CA LEU A 143 -11.51 2.27 -2.04
C LEU A 143 -11.01 3.69 -2.37
N TYR A 144 -9.86 4.08 -1.82
CA TYR A 144 -9.24 5.37 -2.14
C TYR A 144 -8.93 5.51 -3.64
N TYR A 145 -8.39 4.46 -4.28
CA TYR A 145 -8.12 4.48 -5.72
C TYR A 145 -9.38 4.46 -6.57
N ALA A 146 -10.42 3.73 -6.19
CA ALA A 146 -11.71 3.75 -6.88
C ALA A 146 -12.31 5.16 -6.92
N GLU A 147 -12.27 5.89 -5.80
CA GLU A 147 -12.74 7.27 -5.73
C GLU A 147 -11.81 8.25 -6.46
N ALA A 148 -10.49 8.10 -6.34
CA ALA A 148 -9.52 8.98 -7.00
C ALA A 148 -9.63 8.96 -8.53
N ILE A 149 -10.10 7.85 -9.09
CA ILE A 149 -10.29 7.67 -10.54
C ILE A 149 -11.40 8.55 -11.12
N ARG A 150 -12.39 8.95 -10.29
CA ARG A 150 -13.50 9.82 -10.71
C ARG A 150 -13.02 11.20 -11.15
N GLY A 151 -11.77 11.57 -10.85
CA GLY A 151 -11.21 12.89 -11.12
C GLY A 151 -11.76 13.98 -10.20
N GLU A 152 -12.65 13.59 -9.28
CA GLU A 152 -13.23 14.42 -8.24
C GLU A 152 -12.40 14.32 -6.95
N GLN A 153 -12.75 15.16 -5.98
CA GLN A 153 -12.09 15.13 -4.68
C GLN A 153 -12.52 13.87 -3.91
N VAL A 154 -11.54 13.04 -3.56
CA VAL A 154 -11.76 11.88 -2.70
C VAL A 154 -12.30 12.35 -1.34
N PRO A 155 -13.29 11.66 -0.75
CA PRO A 155 -13.82 12.00 0.57
C PRO A 155 -12.73 12.22 1.62
N VAL A 156 -12.91 13.25 2.46
CA VAL A 156 -11.93 13.66 3.48
C VAL A 156 -11.64 12.51 4.45
N PHE A 157 -12.68 11.82 4.91
CA PHE A 157 -12.56 10.67 5.80
C PHE A 157 -11.72 9.55 5.18
N LEU A 158 -12.01 9.17 3.93
CA LEU A 158 -11.30 8.09 3.25
C LEU A 158 -9.83 8.43 3.01
N THR A 159 -9.54 9.70 2.67
CA THR A 159 -8.16 10.19 2.57
C THR A 159 -7.47 10.17 3.94
N TRP A 160 -8.16 10.58 5.01
CA TRP A 160 -7.62 10.51 6.37
C TRP A 160 -7.26 9.08 6.77
N CYS A 161 -8.14 8.10 6.52
CA CYS A 161 -7.86 6.69 6.75
C CYS A 161 -6.61 6.24 5.99
N ARG A 162 -6.55 6.50 4.68
CA ARG A 162 -5.45 6.08 3.80
C ARG A 162 -4.07 6.55 4.26
N TYR A 163 -4.01 7.76 4.82
CA TYR A 163 -2.77 8.40 5.25
C TYR A 163 -2.59 8.45 6.78
N SER A 164 -3.43 7.78 7.58
CA SER A 164 -3.27 7.72 9.04
C SER A 164 -3.29 6.31 9.59
N PHE A 165 -3.94 5.34 8.94
CA PHE A 165 -3.99 3.97 9.45
C PHE A 165 -2.62 3.31 9.57
N PHE A 166 -1.62 3.76 8.80
CA PHE A 166 -0.26 3.24 8.91
C PHE A 166 0.35 3.41 10.32
N PHE A 167 -0.13 4.35 11.15
CA PHE A 167 0.35 4.46 12.54
C PHE A 167 0.15 3.16 13.33
N VAL A 168 -0.92 2.43 13.06
CA VAL A 168 -1.28 1.19 13.76
C VAL A 168 -1.02 -0.03 12.87
N LEU A 169 -1.48 0.01 11.62
CA LEU A 169 -1.39 -1.13 10.73
C LEU A 169 0.04 -1.45 10.31
N TYR A 170 0.93 -0.46 10.27
CA TYR A 170 2.30 -0.70 9.83
C TYR A 170 3.12 -1.47 10.86
N PRO A 171 3.17 -1.08 12.15
CA PRO A 171 3.82 -1.90 13.18
C PRO A 171 3.21 -3.30 13.28
N ILE A 172 1.88 -3.41 13.22
CA ILE A 172 1.20 -4.71 13.31
C ILE A 172 1.50 -5.58 12.09
N GLY A 173 1.27 -5.08 10.88
CA GLY A 173 1.44 -5.84 9.64
C GLY A 173 2.89 -6.20 9.40
N ALA A 174 3.76 -5.20 9.26
CA ALA A 174 5.16 -5.43 8.92
C ALA A 174 5.96 -6.08 10.06
N GLY A 175 5.62 -5.79 11.32
CA GLY A 175 6.19 -6.49 12.47
C GLY A 175 5.80 -7.96 12.48
N SER A 176 4.54 -8.28 12.15
CA SER A 176 4.09 -9.67 12.05
C SER A 176 4.77 -10.42 10.90
N GLU A 177 4.94 -9.78 9.73
CA GLU A 177 5.71 -10.36 8.61
C GLU A 177 7.14 -10.73 9.04
N TRP A 178 7.81 -9.81 9.73
CA TRP A 178 9.18 -10.02 10.20
C TRP A 178 9.27 -11.18 11.21
N ILE A 179 8.33 -11.24 12.15
CA ILE A 179 8.24 -12.35 13.12
C ILE A 179 8.02 -13.68 12.41
N LEU A 180 7.11 -13.74 11.43
CA LEU A 180 6.85 -14.97 10.68
C LEU A 180 8.05 -15.41 9.84
N LEU A 181 8.80 -14.46 9.29
CA LEU A 181 10.03 -14.76 8.57
C LEU A 181 11.07 -15.38 9.52
N ILE A 182 11.26 -14.80 10.73
CA ILE A 182 12.14 -15.37 11.77
C ILE A 182 11.66 -16.75 12.20
N GLN A 183 10.37 -16.91 12.45
CA GLN A 183 9.77 -18.18 12.88
C GLN A 183 9.95 -19.28 11.82
N SER A 184 10.04 -18.90 10.55
CA SER A 184 10.24 -19.83 9.44
C SER A 184 11.69 -20.29 9.25
N LEU A 185 12.66 -19.70 9.97
CA LEU A 185 14.09 -19.97 9.75
C LEU A 185 14.46 -21.44 9.97
N ASP A 186 13.93 -22.09 11.02
CA ASP A 186 14.23 -23.50 11.29
C ASP A 186 13.64 -24.41 10.20
N ALA A 187 12.45 -24.10 9.70
CA ALA A 187 11.85 -24.82 8.57
C ALA A 187 12.64 -24.60 7.28
N ALA A 188 13.07 -23.36 7.03
CA ALA A 188 13.92 -23.00 5.89
C ALA A 188 15.27 -23.73 5.95
N LYS A 189 15.90 -23.83 7.13
CA LYS A 189 17.16 -24.55 7.33
C LYS A 189 17.05 -26.04 7.04
N LYS A 190 15.94 -26.67 7.46
CA LYS A 190 15.65 -28.08 7.16
C LYS A 190 15.42 -28.30 5.66
N PHE A 191 14.84 -27.33 4.97
CA PHE A 191 14.60 -27.42 3.53
C PHE A 191 15.88 -27.21 2.70
N SER A 192 16.64 -26.14 2.99
CA SER A 192 17.90 -25.84 2.31
C SER A 192 18.73 -24.82 3.09
N PRO A 193 20.04 -25.04 3.29
CA PRO A 193 20.94 -24.04 3.88
C PRO A 193 20.94 -22.71 3.12
N TYR A 194 20.82 -22.73 1.79
CA TYR A 194 20.78 -21.51 0.99
C TYR A 194 19.51 -20.68 1.27
N LEU A 195 18.37 -21.35 1.45
CA LEU A 195 17.11 -20.68 1.78
C LEU A 195 17.16 -20.04 3.18
N TYR A 196 17.78 -20.74 4.13
CA TYR A 196 18.05 -20.17 5.45
C TYR A 196 18.86 -18.88 5.37
N TYR A 197 20.01 -18.88 4.68
CA TYR A 197 20.83 -17.67 4.55
C TYR A 197 20.10 -16.54 3.81
N ALA A 198 19.30 -16.86 2.80
CA ALA A 198 18.45 -15.87 2.12
C ALA A 198 17.44 -15.24 3.08
N TYR A 199 16.77 -16.05 3.92
CA TYR A 199 15.77 -15.54 4.86
C TYR A 199 16.40 -14.73 5.98
N VAL A 200 17.58 -15.12 6.46
CA VAL A 200 18.36 -14.32 7.41
C VAL A 200 18.71 -12.96 6.80
N ALA A 201 19.21 -12.93 5.56
CA ALA A 201 19.54 -11.68 4.90
C ALA A 201 18.32 -10.76 4.74
N ILE A 202 17.17 -11.31 4.34
CA ILE A 202 15.92 -10.55 4.24
C ILE A 202 15.47 -10.05 5.62
N ALA A 203 15.52 -10.90 6.65
CA ALA A 203 15.16 -10.53 8.01
C ALA A 203 16.06 -9.41 8.57
N CYS A 204 17.34 -9.36 8.20
CA CYS A 204 18.24 -8.26 8.55
C CYS A 204 17.91 -6.96 7.80
N LEU A 205 17.44 -7.04 6.57
CA LEU A 205 17.04 -5.87 5.76
C LEU A 205 15.68 -5.29 6.15
N TYR A 206 14.82 -6.09 6.79
CA TYR A 206 13.48 -5.65 7.22
C TYR A 206 13.55 -4.42 8.13
N PRO A 207 14.18 -4.43 9.32
CA PRO A 207 14.17 -3.28 10.23
C PRO A 207 14.60 -1.93 9.61
N PRO A 208 15.73 -1.83 8.88
CA PRO A 208 16.10 -0.57 8.24
C PRO A 208 15.14 -0.19 7.12
N GLY A 209 14.68 -1.15 6.31
CA GLY A 209 13.68 -0.91 5.28
C GLY A 209 12.36 -0.39 5.86
N LEU A 210 11.95 -0.92 7.01
CA LEU A 210 10.73 -0.51 7.69
C LEU A 210 10.80 0.94 8.19
N PHE A 211 11.94 1.32 8.77
CA PHE A 211 12.17 2.68 9.22
C PHE A 211 12.12 3.71 8.06
N VAL A 212 12.80 3.41 6.95
CA VAL A 212 12.81 4.28 5.76
C VAL A 212 11.40 4.44 5.19
N MET A 213 10.64 3.36 5.05
CA MET A 213 9.28 3.43 4.51
C MET A 213 8.33 4.17 5.46
N TYR A 214 8.47 3.97 6.78
CA TYR A 214 7.67 4.68 7.78
C TYR A 214 7.89 6.20 7.73
N THR A 215 9.15 6.64 7.69
CA THR A 215 9.48 8.07 7.60
C THR A 215 8.97 8.69 6.29
N HIS A 216 9.01 7.94 5.19
CA HIS A 216 8.42 8.35 3.92
C HIS A 216 6.89 8.51 4.02
N MET A 217 6.16 7.57 4.63
CA MET A 217 4.71 7.70 4.84
C MET A 217 4.35 8.90 5.71
N MET A 218 5.16 9.19 6.74
CA MET A 218 5.00 10.40 7.56
C MET A 218 5.13 11.68 6.73
N ALA A 219 6.10 11.74 5.81
CA ALA A 219 6.26 12.86 4.89
C ALA A 219 5.08 12.99 3.92
N GLN A 220 4.63 11.87 3.35
CA GLN A 220 3.45 11.84 2.46
C GLN A 220 2.20 12.34 3.17
N ARG A 221 1.95 11.89 4.40
CA ARG A 221 0.83 12.36 5.23
C ARG A 221 0.88 13.87 5.42
N ARG A 222 2.01 14.42 5.87
CA ARG A 222 2.15 15.87 6.09
C ARG A 222 1.81 16.67 4.84
N LYS A 223 2.29 16.21 3.67
CA LYS A 223 2.03 16.86 2.38
C LYS A 223 0.54 16.85 2.03
N VAL A 224 -0.11 15.69 2.11
CA VAL A 224 -1.52 15.53 1.70
C VAL A 224 -2.47 16.23 2.67
N MET A 225 -2.26 16.08 3.98
CA MET A 225 -3.12 16.72 5.00
C MET A 225 -3.05 18.25 4.93
N ARG A 226 -1.86 18.81 4.65
CA ARG A 226 -1.72 20.26 4.43
C ARG A 226 -2.50 20.73 3.20
N GLN A 227 -2.42 19.99 2.10
CA GLN A 227 -3.16 20.30 0.88
C GLN A 227 -4.68 20.19 1.03
N GLN A 228 -5.15 19.35 1.96
CA GLN A 228 -6.58 19.27 2.27
C GLN A 228 -7.05 20.48 3.08
N ARG A 229 -6.30 20.91 4.11
CA ARG A 229 -6.66 22.09 4.92
C ARG A 229 -6.82 23.35 4.06
N VAL A 230 -5.82 23.64 3.22
CA VAL A 230 -5.83 24.80 2.30
C VAL A 230 -7.00 24.80 1.31
N LYS A 231 -7.68 23.66 1.11
CA LYS A 231 -8.83 23.55 0.20
C LYS A 231 -10.19 23.63 0.90
N THR A 232 -10.20 23.51 2.23
CA THR A 232 -11.42 23.61 3.05
C THR A 232 -11.59 25.04 3.60
N ASP A 233 -10.51 25.80 3.68
CA ASP A 233 -10.48 27.24 3.95
C ASP A 233 -10.75 28.05 2.67
#